data_AF-A0A5K0YPN0-F1
#
_entry.id   AF-A0A5K0YPN0-F1
#
_cell.length_a   1.000
_cell.length_b   1.000
_cell.length_c   1.000
_cell.angle_alpha   90.00
_cell.angle_beta   90.00
_cell.angle_gamma   90.00
#
_symmetry.space_group_name_H-M   'P 1'
#
loop_
_entity.id
_entity.type
_entity.pdbx_description
1 polymer ?
#
loop_
_entity_poly.entity_id
_entity_poly.type
_entity_poly.pdbx_seq_one_letter_code
_entity_poly.pdbx_strand_id
1 'polypeptide(L)' 'NPAELPWDIHGVDYVVESSGVFTTTEKASAHLK' A
#
# COMPACT_ATOMS: atom_id res chain seq x y z
N ASN A 1 -1.05 5.45 -7.80
CA ASN A 1 -1.29 4.00 -7.59
C ASN A 1 -0.47 3.61 -6.35
N PRO A 2 -1.01 2.90 -5.34
CA PRO A 2 -0.26 2.62 -4.11
C PRO A 2 1.04 1.82 -4.31
N ALA A 3 1.20 1.13 -5.45
CA ALA A 3 2.44 0.48 -5.89
C ALA A 3 3.56 1.46 -6.35
N GLU A 4 3.26 2.75 -6.47
CA GLU A 4 4.27 3.77 -6.84
C GLU A 4 4.93 4.40 -5.60
N LEU A 5 4.45 4.04 -4.40
CA LEU A 5 4.96 4.58 -3.15
C LEU A 5 6.23 3.82 -2.75
N PRO A 6 7.32 4.52 -2.40
CA PRO A 6 8.62 3.90 -2.17
C PRO A 6 8.75 3.29 -0.77
N TRP A 7 7.89 2.32 -0.43
CA TRP A 7 7.85 1.70 0.89
C TRP A 7 9.19 1.06 1.28
N ASP A 8 9.87 0.41 0.34
CA ASP A 8 11.18 -0.21 0.54
C ASP A 8 12.27 0.78 0.91
N ILE A 9 12.26 1.99 0.30
CA ILE A 9 13.25 3.04 0.59
C ILE A 9 13.09 3.52 2.04
N HIS A 10 11.87 3.49 2.55
CA HIS A 10 11.55 3.91 3.90
C HIS A 10 11.65 2.77 4.92
N GLY A 11 11.94 1.53 4.49
CA GLY A 11 12.04 0.37 5.37
C GLY A 11 10.72 0.04 6.07
N VAL A 12 9.60 0.16 5.36
CA VAL A 12 8.27 -0.03 5.94
C VAL A 12 7.89 -1.51 5.97
N ASP A 13 7.69 -2.06 7.17
CA ASP A 13 7.27 -3.46 7.36
C ASP A 13 5.75 -3.65 7.25
N TYR A 14 4.97 -2.62 7.60
CA TYR A 14 3.50 -2.70 7.67
C TYR A 14 2.84 -1.45 7.08
N VAL A 15 1.81 -1.67 6.27
CA VAL A 15 0.97 -0.62 5.70
C VAL A 15 -0.46 -0.82 6.17
N VAL A 16 -1.06 0.24 6.75
CA VAL A 16 -2.48 0.28 7.10
C VAL A 16 -3.17 1.20 6.11
N GLU A 17 -4.03 0.62 5.27
CA GLU A 17 -4.85 1.40 4.34
C GLU A 17 -6.07 1.95 5.10
N SER A 18 -6.03 3.25 5.41
CA SER A 18 -7.13 3.98 6.04
C SER A 18 -7.56 5.24 5.27
N SER A 19 -7.18 5.37 3.99
CA SER A 19 -7.64 6.44 3.11
C SER A 19 -9.09 6.24 2.68
N GLY A 20 -9.57 5.00 2.70
CA GLY A 20 -10.92 4.63 2.23
C GLY A 20 -11.06 4.57 0.71
N VAL A 21 -9.94 4.68 -0.03
CA VAL A 21 -9.92 4.64 -1.50
C VAL A 21 -9.66 3.22 -2.03
N PHE A 22 -8.86 2.41 -1.32
CA PHE A 22 -8.51 1.05 -1.71
C PHE A 22 -9.22 0.01 -0.82
N THR A 23 -10.53 -0.12 -1.02
CA THR A 23 -11.42 -0.90 -0.12
C THR A 23 -11.51 -2.39 -0.44
N THR A 24 -10.84 -2.88 -1.49
CA THR A 24 -10.81 -4.31 -1.84
C THR A 24 -9.42 -4.88 -1.62
N THR A 25 -9.35 -6.18 -1.36
CA THR A 25 -8.08 -6.89 -1.18
C THR A 25 -7.17 -6.73 -2.39
N GLU A 26 -7.66 -6.85 -3.63
CA GLU A 26 -6.78 -6.65 -4.80
C GLU A 26 -6.19 -5.25 -4.87
N LYS A 27 -6.96 -4.21 -4.49
CA LYS A 27 -6.49 -2.82 -4.52
C LYS A 27 -5.50 -2.54 -3.40
N ALA A 28 -5.77 -3.02 -2.19
CA ALA A 28 -4.88 -2.85 -1.04
C ALA A 28 -3.57 -3.65 -1.21
N SER A 29 -3.61 -4.84 -1.83
CA SER A 29 -2.41 -5.63 -2.09
C SER A 29 -1.40 -4.96 -3.03
N ALA A 30 -1.80 -3.91 -3.76
CA ALA A 30 -0.86 -3.11 -4.54
C ALA A 30 0.14 -2.32 -3.69
N HIS A 31 -0.08 -2.17 -2.36
CA HIS A 31 0.93 -1.64 -1.44
C HIS A 31 2.13 -2.57 -1.20
N LEU A 32 2.01 -3.86 -1.55
CA LEU A 32 3.06 -4.87 -1.38
C LEU A 32 3.99 -4.98 -2.59
N LYS A 33 3.84 -4.09 -3.58
CA LYS A 33 4.57 -4.10 -4.85
C LYS A 33 5.59 -3.00 -4.91
#